data_AF-A0A356C190-F1
#
_entry.id   AF-A0A356C190-F1
#
_cell.length_a   1.000
_cell.length_b   1.000
_cell.length_c   1.000
_cell.angle_alpha   90.00
_cell.angle_beta   90.00
_cell.angle_gamma   90.00
#
_symmetry.space_group_name_H-M   'P 1'
#
loop_
_entity.id
_entity.type
_entity.pdbx_description
1 polymer ?
#
loop_
_entity_poly.entity_id
_entity_poly.type
_entity_poly.pdbx_seq_one_letter_code
_entity_poly.pdbx_strand_id
1 'polypeptide(L)'
;MFKTLTTFEFKLHVRNFFTMFFALAFPIMMLLLFGAMYGNEPSSLTGDRGTVDLMLPAYTCMIVAVTGLMSLPLTVANYREQKILKRFMATPIQPMQILVSQVVVNSITTVAGIGLLLVVAKLVYSVQFFGNVLTTLMAFLLVMISMFSLGLVIAGVTPNARAATSLAFILYFPMLFLSGASIPLYIMPKGMIVISKLLPLTYGVRLLSGV
;
A
#
# COMPACT_ATOMS: atom_id res chain seq x y z
N MET A 1 6.13 27.61 5.13
CA MET A 1 7.30 26.73 4.93
C MET A 1 6.91 25.27 4.71
N PHE A 2 6.17 24.64 5.64
CA PHE A 2 5.71 23.24 5.49
C PHE A 2 4.93 22.97 4.19
N LYS A 3 3.93 23.80 3.86
CA LYS A 3 3.16 23.67 2.60
C LYS A 3 4.05 23.67 1.34
N THR A 4 5.08 24.53 1.32
CA THR A 4 6.04 24.60 0.21
C THR A 4 6.86 23.32 0.13
N LEU A 5 7.37 22.82 1.25
CA LEU A 5 8.11 21.55 1.33
C LEU A 5 7.24 20.39 0.82
N THR A 6 6.02 20.21 1.34
CA THR A 6 5.10 19.15 0.92
C THR A 6 4.80 19.22 -0.59
N THR A 7 4.65 20.43 -1.15
CA THR A 7 4.40 20.59 -2.59
C THR A 7 5.62 20.16 -3.43
N PHE A 8 6.83 20.51 -2.98
CA PHE A 8 8.06 20.07 -3.65
C PHE A 8 8.22 18.55 -3.57
N GLU A 9 8.00 17.97 -2.39
CA GLU A 9 8.06 16.53 -2.17
C GLU A 9 7.03 15.79 -3.02
N PHE A 10 5.80 16.31 -3.10
CA PHE A 10 4.77 15.75 -3.97
C PHE A 10 5.20 15.76 -5.44
N LYS A 11 5.77 16.87 -5.94
CA LYS A 11 6.29 16.94 -7.32
C LYS A 11 7.42 15.95 -7.55
N LEU A 12 8.31 15.76 -6.57
CA LEU A 12 9.41 14.79 -6.69
C LEU A 12 8.87 13.36 -6.70
N HIS A 13 7.89 13.07 -5.84
CA HIS A 13 7.24 11.78 -5.71
C HIS A 13 6.51 11.36 -6.99
N VAL A 14 5.78 12.28 -7.61
CA VAL A 14 5.08 12.04 -8.90
C VAL A 14 6.06 11.69 -10.03
N ARG A 15 7.32 12.13 -9.94
CA ARG A 15 8.38 11.82 -10.91
C ARG A 15 9.04 10.46 -10.66
N ASN A 16 8.77 9.82 -9.51
CA ASN A 16 9.24 8.47 -9.23
C ASN A 16 8.36 7.45 -9.97
N PHE A 17 8.78 7.12 -11.19
CA PHE A 17 8.05 6.19 -12.06
C PHE A 17 7.76 4.86 -11.36
N PHE A 18 8.70 4.31 -10.62
CA PHE A 18 8.54 3.01 -9.95
C PHE A 18 7.37 3.04 -8.96
N THR A 19 7.36 4.00 -8.03
CA THR A 19 6.28 4.10 -7.04
C THR A 19 4.93 4.38 -7.71
N MET A 20 4.89 5.33 -8.64
CA MET A 20 3.64 5.72 -9.31
C MET A 20 3.06 4.56 -10.13
N PHE A 21 3.92 3.80 -10.81
CA PHE A 21 3.50 2.63 -11.55
C PHE A 21 2.93 1.54 -10.62
N PHE A 22 3.67 1.15 -9.58
CA PHE A 22 3.22 0.06 -8.70
C PHE A 22 2.07 0.43 -7.76
N ALA A 23 1.93 1.72 -7.39
CA ALA A 23 0.86 2.18 -6.51
C ALA A 23 -0.42 2.58 -7.27
N LEU A 24 -0.31 3.00 -8.54
CA LEU A 24 -1.46 3.47 -9.32
C LEU A 24 -1.78 2.52 -10.48
N ALA A 25 -0.84 2.34 -11.41
CA ALA A 25 -1.10 1.63 -12.66
C ALA A 25 -1.23 0.10 -12.47
N PHE A 26 -0.33 -0.51 -11.71
CA PHE A 26 -0.23 -1.96 -11.60
C PHE A 26 -1.50 -2.61 -11.01
N PRO A 27 -2.06 -2.14 -9.88
CA PRO A 27 -3.26 -2.76 -9.29
C PRO A 27 -4.47 -2.64 -10.21
N ILE A 28 -4.58 -1.54 -10.95
CA ILE A 28 -5.65 -1.32 -11.93
C ILE A 28 -5.48 -2.25 -13.12
N MET A 29 -4.25 -2.36 -13.64
CA MET A 29 -3.93 -3.27 -14.74
C MET A 29 -4.24 -4.71 -14.35
N MET A 30 -3.89 -5.12 -13.12
CA MET A 30 -4.25 -6.43 -12.59
C MET A 30 -5.76 -6.59 -12.47
N LEU A 31 -6.47 -5.60 -11.92
CA LEU A 31 -7.93 -5.64 -11.83
C LEU A 31 -8.60 -5.76 -13.20
N LEU A 32 -8.12 -5.03 -14.21
CA LEU A 32 -8.62 -5.13 -15.58
C LEU A 32 -8.31 -6.48 -16.21
N LEU A 33 -7.08 -6.99 -16.04
CA LEU A 33 -6.66 -8.28 -16.58
C LEU A 33 -7.46 -9.42 -15.97
N PHE A 34 -7.52 -9.48 -14.64
CA PHE A 34 -8.22 -10.55 -13.93
C PHE A 34 -9.73 -10.44 -14.05
N GLY A 35 -10.28 -9.22 -14.08
CA GLY A 35 -11.70 -9.01 -14.37
C GLY A 35 -12.08 -9.40 -15.79
N ALA A 36 -11.21 -9.20 -16.79
CA ALA A 36 -11.46 -9.64 -18.15
C ALA A 36 -11.34 -11.17 -18.29
N MET A 37 -10.45 -11.79 -17.50
CA MET A 37 -10.19 -13.23 -17.55
C MET A 37 -11.24 -14.05 -16.78
N TYR A 38 -11.68 -13.56 -15.61
CA TYR A 38 -12.62 -14.27 -14.73
C TYR A 38 -14.04 -13.72 -14.75
N GLY A 39 -14.27 -12.55 -15.34
CA GLY A 39 -15.55 -11.84 -15.25
C GLY A 39 -15.88 -11.34 -13.85
N ASN A 40 -17.04 -10.68 -13.71
CA ASN A 40 -17.60 -10.29 -12.42
C ASN A 40 -19.00 -10.89 -12.19
N GLU A 41 -19.31 -12.02 -12.82
CA GLU A 41 -20.59 -12.68 -12.64
C GLU A 41 -20.67 -13.34 -11.26
N PRO A 42 -21.73 -13.09 -10.47
CA PRO A 42 -21.95 -13.76 -9.20
C PRO A 42 -22.08 -15.27 -9.44
N SER A 43 -21.25 -16.07 -8.77
CA SER A 43 -21.29 -17.53 -8.88
C SER A 43 -21.52 -18.18 -7.52
N SER A 44 -22.16 -19.36 -7.51
CA SER A 44 -22.37 -20.14 -6.28
C SER A 44 -21.05 -20.61 -5.65
N LEU A 45 -19.95 -20.67 -6.41
CA LEU A 45 -18.60 -20.93 -5.90
C LEU A 45 -17.99 -19.74 -5.15
N THR A 46 -18.40 -18.51 -5.47
CA THR A 46 -17.88 -17.26 -4.88
C THR A 46 -18.79 -16.70 -3.78
N GLY A 47 -19.84 -17.43 -3.39
CA GLY A 47 -20.80 -17.02 -2.37
C GLY A 47 -21.66 -15.84 -2.82
N ASP A 48 -22.13 -15.87 -4.07
CA ASP A 48 -22.93 -14.82 -4.72
C ASP A 48 -22.23 -13.44 -4.83
N ARG A 49 -20.90 -13.41 -4.71
CA ARG A 49 -20.07 -12.24 -4.97
C ARG A 49 -19.33 -12.38 -6.30
N GLY A 50 -19.08 -11.28 -6.98
CA GLY A 50 -18.27 -11.28 -8.19
C GLY A 50 -16.79 -11.54 -7.87
N THR A 51 -16.05 -12.16 -8.78
CA THR A 51 -14.62 -12.45 -8.60
C THR A 51 -13.80 -11.17 -8.39
N VAL A 52 -14.16 -10.08 -9.08
CA VAL A 52 -13.49 -8.78 -8.94
C VAL A 52 -13.77 -8.17 -7.56
N ASP A 53 -14.98 -8.36 -7.03
CA ASP A 53 -15.36 -7.89 -5.69
C ASP A 53 -14.45 -8.49 -4.60
N LEU A 54 -14.09 -9.77 -4.74
CA LEU A 54 -13.21 -10.48 -3.80
C LEU A 54 -11.73 -10.05 -3.90
N MET A 55 -11.29 -9.61 -5.07
CA MET A 55 -9.90 -9.17 -5.31
C MET A 55 -9.65 -7.72 -4.90
N LEU A 56 -10.69 -6.90 -4.81
CA LEU A 56 -10.58 -5.47 -4.53
C LEU A 56 -9.88 -5.14 -3.19
N PRO A 57 -10.19 -5.84 -2.07
CA PRO A 57 -9.45 -5.69 -0.81
C PRO A 57 -7.95 -6.00 -0.94
N ALA A 58 -7.61 -7.03 -1.70
CA ALA A 58 -6.22 -7.46 -1.93
C ALA A 58 -5.42 -6.37 -2.66
N TYR A 59 -5.97 -5.80 -3.73
CA TYR A 59 -5.35 -4.71 -4.47
C TYR A 59 -5.27 -3.41 -3.66
N THR A 60 -6.27 -3.13 -2.83
CA THR A 60 -6.22 -1.99 -1.89
C THR A 60 -5.06 -2.14 -0.92
N CYS A 61 -4.92 -3.30 -0.29
CA CYS A 61 -3.78 -3.62 0.59
C CYS A 61 -2.44 -3.54 -0.14
N MET A 62 -2.38 -3.97 -1.41
CA MET A 62 -1.19 -3.86 -2.24
C MET A 62 -0.73 -2.40 -2.40
N ILE A 63 -1.65 -1.47 -2.70
CA ILE A 63 -1.35 -0.04 -2.82
C ILE A 63 -0.77 0.53 -1.53
N VAL A 64 -1.38 0.20 -0.38
CA VAL A 64 -0.90 0.65 0.94
C VAL A 64 0.48 0.09 1.24
N ALA A 65 0.73 -1.18 0.92
CA ALA A 65 2.02 -1.81 1.18
C ALA A 65 3.14 -1.22 0.28
N VAL A 66 2.87 -0.95 -1.00
CA VAL A 66 3.87 -0.30 -1.89
C VAL A 66 4.21 1.12 -1.39
N THR A 67 3.19 1.91 -1.08
CA THR A 67 3.38 3.30 -0.64
C THR A 67 4.04 3.37 0.75
N GLY A 68 3.58 2.57 1.71
CA GLY A 68 4.07 2.59 3.09
C GLY A 68 5.37 1.82 3.33
N LEU A 69 5.52 0.62 2.75
CA LEU A 69 6.64 -0.28 3.05
C LEU A 69 7.81 -0.15 2.08
N MET A 70 7.56 0.36 0.86
CA MET A 70 8.63 0.49 -0.15
C MET A 70 8.99 1.96 -0.41
N SER A 71 8.01 2.78 -0.79
CA SER A 71 8.26 4.17 -1.19
C SER A 71 8.75 5.03 -0.03
N LEU A 72 8.04 5.02 1.10
CA LEU A 72 8.37 5.82 2.28
C LEU A 72 9.80 5.57 2.81
N PRO A 73 10.21 4.32 3.16
CA PRO A 73 11.56 4.08 3.68
C PRO A 73 12.65 4.39 2.66
N LEU A 74 12.41 4.12 1.38
CA LEU A 74 13.38 4.39 0.33
C LEU A 74 13.70 5.88 0.21
N THR A 75 12.67 6.74 0.22
CA THR A 75 12.89 8.19 0.14
C THR A 75 13.66 8.71 1.35
N VAL A 76 13.29 8.26 2.56
CA VAL A 76 13.96 8.68 3.79
C VAL A 76 15.42 8.20 3.84
N ALA A 77 15.69 6.95 3.44
CA ALA A 77 17.04 6.40 3.39
C ALA A 77 17.91 7.11 2.35
N ASN A 78 17.37 7.44 1.17
CA ASN A 78 18.06 8.23 0.15
C ASN A 78 18.45 9.61 0.65
N TYR A 79 17.55 10.30 1.36
CA TYR A 79 17.87 11.62 1.91
C TYR A 79 19.00 11.56 2.93
N ARG A 80 19.08 10.48 3.71
CA ARG A 80 20.16 10.30 4.69
C ARG A 80 21.48 10.06 3.97
N GLU A 81 21.48 9.21 2.95
CA GLU A 81 22.65 8.85 2.16
C GLU A 81 23.22 10.06 1.41
N GLN A 82 22.36 10.87 0.78
CA GLN A 82 22.75 12.09 0.06
C GLN A 82 23.08 13.27 0.99
N LYS A 83 23.08 13.05 2.32
CA LYS A 83 23.27 14.09 3.35
C LYS A 83 22.29 15.27 3.21
N ILE A 84 21.15 15.06 2.55
CA ILE A 84 20.10 16.07 2.37
C ILE A 84 19.53 16.45 3.74
N LEU A 85 19.32 15.47 4.64
CA LEU A 85 18.90 15.76 6.02
C LEU A 85 19.89 16.68 6.74
N LYS A 86 21.20 16.52 6.55
CA LYS A 86 22.22 17.41 7.16
C LYS A 86 22.15 18.82 6.59
N ARG A 87 21.87 18.98 5.30
CA ARG A 87 21.68 20.30 4.66
C ARG A 87 20.43 20.99 5.20
N PHE A 88 19.35 20.24 5.43
CA PHE A 88 18.13 20.80 6.03
C PHE A 88 18.32 21.25 7.47
N MET A 89 19.20 20.62 8.25
CA MET A 89 19.54 21.08 9.61
C MET A 89 20.24 22.45 9.64
N ALA A 90 20.82 22.89 8.52
CA ALA A 90 21.38 24.25 8.37
C ALA A 90 20.31 25.29 7.98
N THR A 91 19.06 24.88 7.82
CA THR A 91 17.89 25.73 7.54
C THR A 91 16.93 25.67 8.74
N PRO A 92 15.95 26.58 8.88
CA PRO A 92 14.98 26.53 9.98
C PRO A 92 13.97 25.37 9.87
N ILE A 93 14.16 24.43 8.93
CA ILE A 93 13.30 23.25 8.76
C ILE A 93 13.70 22.17 9.77
N GLN A 94 12.74 21.72 10.57
CA GLN A 94 12.96 20.61 11.51
C GLN A 94 12.93 19.26 10.78
N PRO A 95 13.79 18.28 11.12
CA PRO A 95 13.78 16.95 10.51
C PRO A 95 12.43 16.23 10.57
N MET A 96 11.65 16.47 11.64
CA MET A 96 10.31 15.92 11.81
C MET A 96 9.35 16.42 10.72
N GLN A 97 9.49 17.66 10.26
CA GLN A 97 8.66 18.22 9.18
C GLN A 97 8.90 17.49 7.85
N ILE A 98 10.12 17.02 7.60
CA ILE A 98 10.45 16.23 6.41
C ILE A 98 9.75 14.87 6.50
N LEU A 99 9.88 14.17 7.63
CA LEU A 99 9.22 12.87 7.81
C LEU A 99 7.70 12.98 7.68
N VAL A 100 7.08 13.97 8.32
CA VAL A 100 5.64 14.22 8.21
C VAL A 100 5.26 14.56 6.76
N SER A 101 6.06 15.35 6.05
CA SER A 101 5.79 15.65 4.64
C SER A 101 5.82 14.39 3.76
N GLN A 102 6.75 13.46 4.02
CA GLN A 102 6.81 12.18 3.31
C GLN A 102 5.59 11.30 3.61
N VAL A 103 5.20 11.21 4.88
CA VAL A 103 3.98 10.48 5.27
C VAL A 103 2.77 11.08 4.55
N VAL A 104 2.60 12.40 4.57
CA VAL A 104 1.48 13.08 3.89
C VAL A 104 1.49 12.80 2.38
N VAL A 105 2.64 12.92 1.71
CA VAL A 105 2.74 12.66 0.26
C VAL A 105 2.41 11.22 -0.06
N ASN A 106 2.96 10.24 0.68
CA ASN A 106 2.65 8.84 0.46
C ASN A 106 1.17 8.54 0.75
N SER A 107 0.60 9.09 1.82
CA SER A 107 -0.83 8.94 2.13
C SER A 107 -1.74 9.51 1.03
N ILE A 108 -1.40 10.67 0.45
CA ILE A 108 -2.14 11.24 -0.68
C ILE A 108 -2.07 10.29 -1.88
N THR A 109 -0.89 9.74 -2.20
CA THR A 109 -0.72 8.77 -3.28
C THR A 109 -1.53 7.49 -3.00
N THR A 110 -1.53 6.98 -1.77
CA THR A 110 -2.32 5.81 -1.38
C THR A 110 -3.81 6.04 -1.59
N VAL A 111 -4.33 7.18 -1.10
CA VAL A 111 -5.75 7.54 -1.25
C VAL A 111 -6.11 7.75 -2.71
N ALA A 112 -5.26 8.42 -3.50
CA ALA A 112 -5.46 8.61 -4.92
C ALA A 112 -5.49 7.27 -5.67
N GLY A 113 -4.56 6.35 -5.38
CA GLY A 113 -4.51 5.03 -6.01
C GLY A 113 -5.73 4.19 -5.72
N ILE A 114 -6.19 4.18 -4.47
CA ILE A 114 -7.39 3.42 -4.08
C ILE A 114 -8.64 4.06 -4.67
N GLY A 115 -8.73 5.39 -4.65
CA GLY A 115 -9.83 6.10 -5.31
C GLY A 115 -9.91 5.75 -6.80
N LEU A 116 -8.77 5.71 -7.49
CA LEU A 116 -8.72 5.37 -8.91
C LEU A 116 -9.06 3.89 -9.15
N LEU A 117 -8.56 2.98 -8.32
CA LEU A 117 -8.91 1.57 -8.34
C LEU A 117 -10.43 1.38 -8.19
N LEU A 118 -11.05 2.04 -7.21
CA LEU A 118 -12.49 1.97 -6.94
C LEU A 118 -13.33 2.52 -8.09
N VAL A 119 -12.92 3.65 -8.67
CA VAL A 119 -13.59 4.25 -9.84
C VAL A 119 -13.56 3.27 -11.02
N VAL A 120 -12.40 2.67 -11.33
CA VAL A 120 -12.29 1.71 -12.43
C VAL A 120 -13.10 0.45 -12.15
N ALA A 121 -13.01 -0.09 -10.93
CA ALA A 121 -13.78 -1.27 -10.52
C ALA A 121 -15.30 -1.05 -10.69
N LYS A 122 -15.80 0.11 -10.27
CA LYS A 122 -17.23 0.46 -10.40
C LYS A 122 -17.66 0.69 -11.85
N LEU A 123 -16.86 1.39 -12.65
CA LEU A 123 -17.23 1.74 -14.03
C LEU A 123 -17.15 0.55 -14.99
N VAL A 124 -16.17 -0.34 -14.81
CA VAL A 124 -15.92 -1.45 -15.75
C VAL A 124 -16.65 -2.71 -15.33
N TYR A 125 -16.69 -3.02 -14.03
CA TYR A 125 -17.19 -4.31 -13.52
C TYR A 125 -18.44 -4.20 -12.66
N SER A 126 -18.99 -2.98 -12.48
CA SER A 126 -20.18 -2.73 -11.66
C SER A 126 -20.10 -3.35 -10.26
N VAL A 127 -18.90 -3.34 -9.67
CA VAL A 127 -18.62 -3.94 -8.36
C VAL A 127 -19.59 -3.41 -7.31
N GLN A 128 -20.19 -4.33 -6.57
CA GLN A 128 -21.08 -4.00 -5.47
C GLN A 128 -20.28 -3.92 -4.17
N PHE A 129 -20.40 -2.79 -3.48
CA PHE A 129 -19.85 -2.61 -2.14
C PHE A 129 -20.86 -3.15 -1.13
N PHE A 130 -20.56 -4.31 -0.55
CA PHE A 130 -21.45 -4.97 0.41
C PHE A 130 -21.25 -4.49 1.86
N GLY A 131 -20.25 -3.62 2.09
CA GLY A 131 -19.81 -3.22 3.42
C GLY A 131 -20.21 -1.83 3.87
N ASN A 132 -20.20 -1.61 5.19
CA ASN A 132 -20.40 -0.29 5.77
C ASN A 132 -19.16 0.58 5.51
N VAL A 133 -19.38 1.69 4.81
CA VAL A 133 -18.33 2.64 4.41
C VAL A 133 -17.48 3.11 5.60
N LEU A 134 -18.09 3.32 6.77
CA LEU A 134 -17.38 3.78 7.95
C LEU A 134 -16.41 2.72 8.49
N THR A 135 -16.84 1.45 8.54
CA THR A 135 -15.98 0.35 8.99
C THR A 135 -14.86 0.07 7.99
N THR A 136 -15.12 0.18 6.68
CA THR A 136 -14.10 0.08 5.64
C THR A 136 -13.05 1.18 5.79
N LEU A 137 -13.49 2.43 6.05
CA LEU A 137 -12.59 3.57 6.23
C LEU A 137 -11.70 3.38 7.47
N MET A 138 -12.28 2.93 8.59
CA MET A 138 -11.51 2.65 9.81
C MET A 138 -10.49 1.52 9.61
N ALA A 139 -10.91 0.42 8.97
CA ALA A 139 -10.02 -0.68 8.60
C ALA A 139 -8.86 -0.17 7.73
N PHE A 140 -9.17 0.63 6.71
CA PHE A 140 -8.19 1.21 5.83
C PHE A 140 -7.16 2.09 6.57
N LEU A 141 -7.61 2.98 7.47
CA LEU A 141 -6.74 3.82 8.27
C LEU A 141 -5.80 2.99 9.16
N LEU A 142 -6.32 1.93 9.80
CA LEU A 142 -5.50 1.03 10.62
C LEU A 142 -4.42 0.32 9.80
N VAL A 143 -4.74 -0.12 8.58
CA VAL A 143 -3.77 -0.75 7.68
C VAL A 143 -2.72 0.27 7.24
N MET A 144 -3.14 1.49 6.88
CA MET A 144 -2.21 2.56 6.49
C MET A 144 -1.24 2.87 7.63
N ILE A 145 -1.74 3.12 8.85
CA ILE A 145 -0.92 3.40 10.02
C ILE A 145 0.06 2.25 10.29
N SER A 146 -0.41 1.01 10.22
CA SER A 146 0.42 -0.18 10.47
C SER A 146 1.55 -0.30 9.44
N MET A 147 1.23 -0.16 8.15
CA MET A 147 2.21 -0.27 7.07
C MET A 147 3.22 0.89 7.08
N PHE A 148 2.75 2.11 7.32
CA PHE A 148 3.61 3.28 7.37
C PHE A 148 4.53 3.24 8.60
N SER A 149 4.04 2.76 9.74
CA SER A 149 4.87 2.56 10.93
C SER A 149 6.00 1.57 10.66
N LEU A 150 5.70 0.43 10.02
CA LEU A 150 6.74 -0.51 9.59
C LEU A 150 7.73 0.13 8.61
N GLY A 151 7.25 0.90 7.64
CA GLY A 151 8.10 1.65 6.72
C GLY A 151 9.05 2.61 7.44
N LEU A 152 8.56 3.36 8.43
CA LEU A 152 9.40 4.26 9.23
C LEU A 152 10.45 3.50 10.07
N VAL A 153 10.09 2.34 10.63
CA VAL A 153 11.06 1.48 11.34
C VAL A 153 12.17 1.01 10.39
N ILE A 154 11.82 0.55 9.19
CA ILE A 154 12.81 0.17 8.15
C ILE A 154 13.71 1.35 7.81
N ALA A 155 13.13 2.55 7.63
CA ALA A 155 13.88 3.77 7.35
C ALA A 155 14.89 4.11 8.46
N GLY A 156 14.48 3.92 9.72
CA GLY A 156 15.30 4.18 10.89
C GLY A 156 16.45 3.21 11.09
N VAL A 157 16.22 1.91 10.84
CA VAL A 157 17.20 0.84 11.11
C VAL A 157 18.20 0.64 9.98
N THR A 158 17.78 0.84 8.73
CA THR A 158 18.67 0.62 7.58
C THR A 158 19.69 1.75 7.45
N PRO A 159 20.93 1.51 6.97
CA PRO A 159 21.95 2.56 6.87
C PRO A 159 21.89 3.37 5.56
N ASN A 160 21.53 2.73 4.44
CA ASN A 160 21.53 3.30 3.09
C ASN A 160 20.29 2.89 2.28
N ALA A 161 20.06 3.54 1.15
CA ALA A 161 18.88 3.30 0.31
C ALA A 161 18.82 1.86 -0.21
N ARG A 162 19.98 1.27 -0.56
CA ARG A 162 20.04 -0.12 -1.05
C ARG A 162 19.58 -1.12 0.01
N ALA A 163 20.02 -0.97 1.25
CA ALA A 163 19.59 -1.80 2.37
C ALA A 163 18.09 -1.61 2.68
N ALA A 164 17.60 -0.37 2.60
CA ALA A 164 16.17 -0.07 2.74
C ALA A 164 15.32 -0.78 1.67
N THR A 165 15.72 -0.70 0.40
CA THR A 165 15.04 -1.39 -0.70
C THR A 165 15.05 -2.91 -0.52
N SER A 166 16.20 -3.51 -0.19
CA SER A 166 16.30 -4.95 0.01
C SER A 166 15.42 -5.42 1.16
N LEU A 167 15.44 -4.73 2.30
CA LEU A 167 14.62 -5.09 3.46
C LEU A 167 13.13 -4.90 3.16
N ALA A 168 12.77 -3.82 2.46
CA ALA A 168 11.40 -3.59 2.00
C ALA A 168 10.91 -4.74 1.11
N PHE A 169 11.70 -5.20 0.13
CA PHE A 169 11.33 -6.33 -0.72
C PHE A 169 11.21 -7.66 0.04
N ILE A 170 12.17 -7.95 0.92
CA ILE A 170 12.17 -9.16 1.75
C ILE A 170 10.93 -9.22 2.64
N LEU A 171 10.38 -8.08 3.07
CA LEU A 171 9.14 -8.04 3.83
C LEU A 171 7.90 -8.03 2.92
N TYR A 172 7.95 -7.24 1.85
CA TYR A 172 6.82 -7.01 0.94
C TYR A 172 6.37 -8.27 0.21
N PHE A 173 7.30 -9.03 -0.41
CA PHE A 173 6.92 -10.20 -1.19
C PHE A 173 6.28 -11.30 -0.33
N PRO A 174 6.86 -11.70 0.82
CA PRO A 174 6.19 -12.62 1.72
C PRO A 174 4.82 -12.09 2.18
N MET A 175 4.69 -10.80 2.50
CA MET A 175 3.39 -10.21 2.82
C MET A 175 2.40 -10.34 1.67
N LEU A 176 2.80 -10.08 0.43
CA LEU A 176 1.93 -10.15 -0.73
C LEU A 176 1.39 -11.57 -0.99
N PHE A 177 2.23 -12.59 -0.81
CA PHE A 177 1.81 -13.99 -1.02
C PHE A 177 1.09 -14.61 0.19
N LEU A 178 1.50 -14.25 1.42
CA LEU A 178 1.00 -14.88 2.65
C LEU A 178 -0.19 -14.13 3.28
N SER A 179 -0.48 -12.89 2.88
CA SER A 179 -1.55 -12.08 3.51
C SER A 179 -2.97 -12.55 3.22
N GLY A 180 -3.17 -13.56 2.38
CA GLY A 180 -4.50 -13.89 1.88
C GLY A 180 -4.90 -13.12 0.63
N ALA A 181 -4.08 -12.13 0.20
CA ALA A 181 -4.34 -11.30 -0.98
C ALA A 181 -4.23 -12.07 -2.30
N SER A 182 -3.20 -12.91 -2.43
CA SER A 182 -2.93 -13.67 -3.66
C SER A 182 -3.40 -15.13 -3.56
N ILE A 183 -3.20 -15.74 -2.39
CA ILE A 183 -3.53 -17.13 -2.11
C ILE A 183 -4.54 -17.12 -0.96
N PRO A 184 -5.73 -17.71 -1.10
CA PRO A 184 -6.69 -17.75 -0.02
C PRO A 184 -6.14 -18.47 1.23
N LEU A 185 -6.38 -17.90 2.41
CA LEU A 185 -5.84 -18.44 3.67
C LEU A 185 -6.34 -19.87 3.99
N TYR A 186 -7.52 -20.25 3.50
CA TYR A 186 -8.13 -21.55 3.80
C TYR A 186 -7.46 -22.73 3.06
N ILE A 187 -6.71 -22.46 1.98
CA ILE A 187 -5.93 -23.48 1.27
C ILE A 187 -4.47 -23.54 1.70
N MET A 188 -4.03 -22.65 2.60
CA MET A 188 -2.64 -22.60 3.04
C MET A 188 -2.32 -23.70 4.07
N PRO A 189 -1.12 -24.31 4.00
CA PRO A 189 -0.67 -25.24 5.03
C PRO A 189 -0.47 -24.53 6.39
N LYS A 190 -0.65 -25.27 7.48
CA LYS A 190 -0.66 -24.72 8.86
C LYS A 190 0.56 -23.87 9.20
N GLY A 191 1.75 -24.24 8.72
CA GLY A 191 2.98 -23.47 8.94
C GLY A 191 2.96 -22.07 8.30
N MET A 192 2.43 -21.95 7.09
CA MET A 192 2.28 -20.66 6.39
C MET A 192 1.24 -19.77 7.09
N ILE A 193 0.18 -20.37 7.62
CA ILE A 193 -0.83 -19.64 8.40
C ILE A 193 -0.21 -19.01 9.64
N VAL A 194 0.69 -19.70 10.35
CA VAL A 194 1.38 -19.13 11.52
C VAL A 194 2.20 -17.91 11.15
N ILE A 195 2.96 -17.98 10.05
CA ILE A 195 3.76 -16.85 9.56
C ILE A 195 2.86 -15.70 9.11
N SER A 196 1.75 -15.98 8.42
CA SER A 196 0.80 -14.96 7.97
C SER A 196 0.24 -14.13 9.14
N LYS A 197 0.05 -14.74 10.32
CA LYS A 197 -0.47 -14.04 11.52
C LYS A 197 0.50 -13.02 12.10
N LEU A 198 1.77 -13.04 11.73
CA LEU A 198 2.76 -12.02 12.11
C LEU A 198 2.70 -10.80 11.20
N LEU A 199 2.07 -10.92 10.02
CA LEU A 199 2.09 -9.89 9.00
C LEU A 199 0.86 -8.99 9.16
N PRO A 200 1.04 -7.67 9.38
CA PRO A 200 -0.09 -6.76 9.54
C PRO A 200 -0.96 -6.66 8.28
N LEU A 201 -0.39 -6.97 7.11
CA LEU A 201 -1.13 -7.00 5.85
C LEU A 201 -2.23 -8.08 5.85
N THR A 202 -2.01 -9.21 6.52
CA THR A 202 -3.00 -10.30 6.64
C THR A 202 -4.28 -9.83 7.34
N TYR A 203 -4.12 -9.06 8.43
CA TYR A 203 -5.27 -8.49 9.13
C TYR A 203 -5.96 -7.42 8.29
N GLY A 204 -5.20 -6.65 7.51
CA GLY A 204 -5.75 -5.65 6.59
C GLY A 204 -6.63 -6.26 5.51
N VAL A 205 -6.15 -7.30 4.83
CA VAL A 205 -6.94 -8.02 3.82
C VAL A 205 -8.18 -8.59 4.47
N ARG A 206 -8.06 -9.27 5.63
CA ARG A 206 -9.20 -9.85 6.33
C ARG A 206 -10.25 -8.82 6.76
N LEU A 207 -9.82 -7.65 7.25
CA LEU A 207 -10.70 -6.55 7.64
C LEU A 207 -11.43 -5.97 6.43
N LEU A 208 -10.73 -5.75 5.32
CA LEU A 208 -11.32 -5.19 4.11
C LEU A 208 -12.18 -6.19 3.32
N SER A 209 -11.92 -7.50 3.44
CA SER A 209 -12.75 -8.55 2.85
C SER A 209 -13.99 -8.89 3.69
N GLY A 210 -13.95 -8.62 5.00
CA GLY A 210 -15.03 -8.92 5.95
C GLY A 210 -16.05 -7.80 6.14
N VAL A 211 -15.80 -6.63 5.53
CA VAL A 211 -16.72 -5.49 5.52
C VAL A 211 -17.40 -5.45 4.17
#